data_AF-A0A5N5I956-F1
#
_entry.id   AF-A0A5N5I956-F1
#
_cell.length_a   1.000
_cell.length_b   1.000
_cell.length_c   1.000
_cell.angle_alpha   90.00
_cell.angle_beta   90.00
_cell.angle_gamma   90.00
#
_symmetry.space_group_name_H-M   'P 1'
#
loop_
_entity.id
_entity.type
_entity.pdbx_description
1 polymer ?
#
loop_
_entity_poly.entity_id
_entity_poly.type
_entity_poly.pdbx_seq_one_letter_code
_entity_poly.pdbx_strand_id
1 'polypeptide(L)'
;MDSSSIGYVTFISSLLLCLSSSLIPFANATASSLISSVCKQTQDRFGYNYNQCVKSLWKDIPTRSASNLKDLDTAIVKLALTNAQQSKAFFVNALNTTGKGIVKGFEGVKQCIDSYDFAVDGFAFSVRGIKDNDKSVSQILTQVQDEIFRCEKALGSTEIELPDSVSSTNFLTTLCRDVTFVITSQL
;
A
#
# COMPACT_ATOMS: atom_id res chain seq x y z
N MET A 1 -11.33 -75.06 -28.67
CA MET A 1 -12.71 -74.53 -28.60
C MET A 1 -13.30 -75.09 -27.34
N ASP A 2 -13.44 -74.27 -26.31
CA ASP A 2 -14.52 -74.31 -25.32
C ASP A 2 -14.47 -73.03 -24.50
N SER A 3 -15.67 -72.60 -24.11
CA SER A 3 -16.10 -71.22 -23.90
C SER A 3 -16.04 -70.75 -22.44
N SER A 4 -16.27 -69.43 -22.29
CA SER A 4 -16.85 -68.71 -21.13
C SER A 4 -15.81 -67.99 -20.26
N SER A 5 -15.71 -66.65 -20.33
CA SER A 5 -16.60 -65.60 -19.78
C SER A 5 -16.41 -65.40 -18.26
N ILE A 6 -16.41 -64.12 -17.85
CA ILE A 6 -16.30 -63.50 -16.49
C ILE A 6 -15.03 -62.64 -16.43
N GLY A 7 -15.05 -61.35 -16.13
CA GLY A 7 -16.11 -60.43 -15.73
C GLY A 7 -15.50 -59.02 -15.61
N TYR A 8 -16.31 -57.99 -15.80
CA TYR A 8 -15.90 -56.60 -15.59
C TYR A 8 -15.57 -56.37 -14.11
N VAL A 9 -14.36 -55.85 -13.84
CA VAL A 9 -14.08 -55.12 -12.60
C VAL A 9 -13.45 -53.79 -12.99
N THR A 10 -14.24 -52.75 -12.79
CA THR A 10 -13.87 -51.35 -12.85
C THR A 10 -12.75 -51.05 -11.85
N PHE A 11 -11.57 -50.64 -12.32
CA PHE A 11 -10.49 -50.18 -11.45
C PHE A 11 -10.56 -48.65 -11.32
N ILE A 12 -11.45 -48.16 -10.46
CA ILE A 12 -11.31 -46.81 -9.89
C ILE A 12 -10.41 -46.98 -8.67
N SER A 13 -9.14 -46.61 -8.80
CA SER A 13 -8.21 -46.53 -7.68
C SER A 13 -7.52 -45.17 -7.68
N SER A 14 -8.10 -44.28 -6.87
CA SER A 14 -7.43 -43.31 -6.00
C SER A 14 -6.25 -42.51 -6.59
N LEU A 15 -6.55 -41.35 -7.20
CA LEU A 15 -5.65 -40.18 -7.19
C LEU A 15 -5.68 -39.53 -5.80
N LEU A 16 -4.96 -40.11 -4.86
CA LEU A 16 -4.60 -39.51 -3.59
C LEU A 16 -3.14 -39.86 -3.38
N LEU A 17 -2.23 -38.93 -3.73
CA LEU A 17 -0.87 -38.79 -3.21
C LEU A 17 -0.11 -37.76 -4.05
N CYS A 18 -0.31 -36.47 -3.76
CA CYS A 18 0.69 -35.40 -3.89
C CYS A 18 0.25 -34.17 -3.06
N LEU A 19 -0.20 -34.41 -1.82
CA LEU A 19 -0.17 -33.41 -0.75
C LEU A 19 1.16 -33.56 0.01
N SER A 20 2.28 -33.50 -0.71
CA SER A 20 3.52 -33.01 -0.13
C SER A 20 3.44 -31.50 -0.21
N SER A 21 2.75 -30.91 0.76
CA SER A 21 2.91 -29.52 1.12
C SER A 21 4.37 -29.32 1.50
N SER A 22 5.23 -29.10 0.50
CA SER A 22 6.46 -28.40 0.75
C SER A 22 6.03 -27.06 1.33
N LEU A 23 6.28 -26.88 2.64
CA LEU A 23 6.54 -25.54 3.14
C LEU A 23 7.71 -25.06 2.30
N ILE A 24 7.41 -24.40 1.18
CA ILE A 24 8.37 -23.55 0.51
C ILE A 24 8.65 -22.50 1.59
N PRO A 25 9.85 -22.49 2.22
CA PRO A 25 10.24 -21.33 2.97
C PRO A 25 10.14 -20.20 1.96
N PHE A 26 9.46 -19.10 2.28
CA PHE A 26 9.49 -17.91 1.45
C PHE A 26 10.93 -17.70 1.01
N ALA A 27 11.25 -18.11 -0.22
CA ALA A 27 12.51 -17.78 -0.81
C ALA A 27 12.49 -16.26 -0.76
N ASN A 28 13.48 -15.67 -0.11
CA ASN A 28 13.70 -14.23 -0.15
C ASN A 28 13.78 -13.89 -1.63
N ALA A 29 12.63 -13.52 -2.20
CA ALA A 29 12.55 -13.05 -3.56
C ALA A 29 13.31 -11.74 -3.49
N THR A 30 14.58 -11.80 -3.92
CA THR A 30 15.51 -10.70 -3.80
C THR A 30 14.80 -9.49 -4.35
N ALA A 31 14.63 -8.47 -3.51
CA ALA A 31 13.97 -7.24 -3.93
C ALA A 31 14.64 -6.76 -5.23
N SER A 32 13.86 -6.20 -6.15
CA SER A 32 14.42 -5.71 -7.41
C SER A 32 15.58 -4.76 -7.08
N SER A 33 16.61 -4.74 -7.92
CA SER A 33 17.76 -3.85 -7.70
C SER A 33 17.31 -2.40 -7.50
N LEU A 34 16.20 -2.03 -8.15
CA LEU A 34 15.54 -0.74 -8.03
C LEU A 34 14.94 -0.49 -6.63
N ILE A 35 14.10 -1.40 -6.13
CA ILE A 35 13.52 -1.29 -4.77
C ILE A 35 14.63 -1.29 -3.72
N SER A 36 15.63 -2.17 -3.87
CA SER A 36 16.78 -2.24 -2.97
C SER A 36 17.55 -0.91 -2.95
N SER A 37 17.83 -0.33 -4.12
CA SER A 37 18.52 0.96 -4.23
C SER A 37 17.72 2.09 -3.58
N VAL A 38 16.43 2.22 -3.90
CA VAL A 38 15.56 3.25 -3.34
C VAL A 38 15.45 3.13 -1.82
N CYS A 39 15.21 1.91 -1.31
CA CYS A 39 15.11 1.68 0.14
C CYS A 39 16.43 1.93 0.87
N LYS A 40 17.58 1.71 0.21
CA LYS A 40 18.88 2.04 0.77
C LYS A 40 19.07 3.56 0.86
N GLN A 41 18.70 4.28 -0.19
CA GLN A 41 18.82 5.74 -0.22
C GLN A 41 17.89 6.43 0.79
N THR A 42 16.65 5.95 0.95
CA THR A 42 15.74 6.49 1.96
C THR A 42 16.19 6.15 3.38
N GLN A 43 16.78 4.98 3.60
CA GLN A 43 17.47 4.66 4.85
C GLN A 43 18.59 5.67 5.14
N ASP A 44 19.47 5.91 4.17
CA ASP A 44 20.66 6.75 4.38
C ASP A 44 20.29 8.24 4.54
N ARG A 45 19.25 8.73 3.84
CA ARG A 45 18.83 10.16 3.88
C ARG A 45 17.85 10.49 5.00
N PHE A 46 16.94 9.58 5.32
CA PHE A 46 15.80 9.86 6.22
C PHE A 46 15.70 8.89 7.39
N GLY A 47 16.58 7.90 7.49
CA GLY A 47 16.62 6.96 8.61
C GLY A 47 15.57 5.85 8.56
N TYR A 48 14.95 5.60 7.41
CA TYR A 48 13.98 4.49 7.27
C TYR A 48 14.58 3.12 7.58
N ASN A 49 13.75 2.23 8.12
CA ASN A 49 14.08 0.83 8.21
C ASN A 49 14.06 0.19 6.81
N TYR A 50 15.22 -0.27 6.34
CA TYR A 50 15.37 -0.90 5.02
C TYR A 50 14.39 -2.06 4.80
N ASN A 51 14.30 -2.98 5.75
CA ASN A 51 13.44 -4.17 5.62
C ASN A 51 11.96 -3.79 5.56
N GLN A 52 11.55 -2.77 6.32
CA GLN A 52 10.19 -2.24 6.27
C GLN A 52 9.89 -1.59 4.93
N CYS A 53 10.81 -0.77 4.39
CA CYS A 53 10.67 -0.17 3.07
C CYS A 53 10.51 -1.26 2.00
N VAL A 54 11.42 -2.24 1.96
CA VAL A 54 11.37 -3.35 1.01
C VAL A 54 10.06 -4.12 1.16
N LYS A 55 9.66 -4.47 2.38
CA LYS A 55 8.42 -5.22 2.62
C LYS A 55 7.18 -4.45 2.16
N SER A 56 7.16 -3.14 2.35
CA SER A 56 6.02 -2.30 1.96
C SER A 56 5.90 -2.18 0.45
N LEU A 57 7.02 -2.01 -0.26
CA LEU A 57 7.04 -1.94 -1.73
C LEU A 57 6.84 -3.33 -2.37
N TRP A 58 7.45 -4.38 -1.83
CA TRP A 58 7.42 -5.72 -2.46
C TRP A 58 6.04 -6.39 -2.46
N LYS A 59 5.14 -5.96 -1.58
CA LYS A 59 3.76 -6.48 -1.50
C LYS A 59 2.92 -6.09 -2.71
N ASP A 60 3.23 -4.96 -3.33
CA ASP A 60 2.46 -4.43 -4.45
C ASP A 60 3.05 -4.89 -5.79
N ILE A 61 2.20 -5.44 -6.67
CA ILE A 61 2.65 -6.04 -7.93
C ILE A 61 3.21 -4.97 -8.89
N PRO A 62 2.53 -3.82 -9.13
CA PRO A 62 3.05 -2.72 -9.92
C PRO A 62 4.43 -2.23 -9.48
N THR A 63 4.63 -1.97 -8.20
CA THR A 63 5.92 -1.53 -7.66
C THR A 63 7.02 -2.58 -7.82
N ARG A 64 6.71 -3.86 -7.55
CA ARG A 64 7.66 -4.97 -7.77
C ARG A 64 8.07 -5.13 -9.23
N SER A 65 7.17 -4.83 -10.16
CA SER A 65 7.36 -5.04 -11.60
C SER A 65 7.96 -3.82 -12.33
N ALA A 66 8.18 -2.71 -11.61
CA ALA A 66 8.73 -1.50 -12.19
C ALA A 66 10.14 -1.72 -12.75
N SER A 67 10.33 -1.30 -14.00
CA SER A 67 11.59 -1.51 -14.74
C SER A 67 12.56 -0.33 -14.66
N ASN A 68 12.06 0.85 -14.27
CA ASN A 68 12.82 2.09 -14.16
C ASN A 68 12.25 2.96 -13.03
N LEU A 69 13.00 3.99 -12.63
CA LEU A 69 12.64 4.86 -11.50
C LEU A 69 11.30 5.57 -11.71
N LYS A 70 10.97 6.01 -12.93
CA LYS A 70 9.73 6.73 -13.23
C LYS A 70 8.50 5.82 -13.08
N ASP A 71 8.60 4.59 -13.55
CA ASP A 71 7.54 3.58 -13.37
C ASP A 71 7.38 3.21 -11.89
N LEU A 72 8.50 3.08 -11.17
CA LEU A 72 8.47 2.80 -9.73
C LEU A 72 7.82 3.95 -8.95
N ASP A 73 8.21 5.19 -9.22
CA ASP A 73 7.62 6.38 -8.60
C ASP A 73 6.11 6.44 -8.85
N THR A 74 5.70 6.25 -10.10
CA THR A 74 4.28 6.21 -10.49
C THR A 74 3.53 5.10 -9.75
N ALA A 75 4.12 3.90 -9.63
CA ALA A 75 3.50 2.77 -8.93
C ALA A 75 3.36 3.04 -7.42
N ILE A 76 4.38 3.65 -6.81
CA ILE A 76 4.39 4.04 -5.39
C ILE A 76 3.30 5.07 -5.10
N VAL A 77 3.20 6.13 -5.90
CA VAL A 77 2.15 7.14 -5.72
C VAL A 77 0.74 6.57 -5.95
N LYS A 78 0.58 5.62 -6.88
CA LYS A 78 -0.71 4.90 -7.04
C LYS A 78 -1.06 4.06 -5.83
N LEU A 79 -0.09 3.37 -5.24
CA LEU A 79 -0.30 2.62 -3.99
C LEU A 79 -0.74 3.56 -2.86
N ALA A 80 -0.10 4.73 -2.74
CA ALA A 80 -0.49 5.77 -1.78
C ALA A 80 -1.92 6.26 -1.99
N LEU A 81 -2.31 6.51 -3.25
CA LEU A 81 -3.66 6.91 -3.63
C LEU A 81 -4.69 5.86 -3.19
N THR A 82 -4.46 4.58 -3.48
CA THR A 82 -5.36 3.49 -3.06
C THR A 82 -5.52 3.46 -1.54
N ASN A 83 -4.42 3.62 -0.81
CA ASN A 83 -4.43 3.64 0.66
C ASN A 83 -5.16 4.87 1.21
N ALA A 84 -4.96 6.05 0.63
CA ALA A 84 -5.67 7.27 1.01
C ALA A 84 -7.19 7.13 0.78
N GLN A 85 -7.61 6.51 -0.33
CA GLN A 85 -9.02 6.22 -0.59
C GLN A 85 -9.61 5.27 0.47
N GLN A 86 -8.87 4.24 0.87
CA GLN A 86 -9.29 3.30 1.91
C GLN A 86 -9.41 3.99 3.28
N SER A 87 -8.44 4.82 3.64
CA SER A 87 -8.47 5.61 4.89
C SER A 87 -9.62 6.61 4.89
N LYS A 88 -9.86 7.32 3.79
CA LYS A 88 -11.03 8.20 3.63
C LYS A 88 -12.34 7.43 3.85
N ALA A 89 -12.48 6.28 3.19
CA ALA A 89 -13.67 5.44 3.33
C ALA A 89 -13.89 4.96 4.77
N PHE A 90 -12.81 4.62 5.48
CA PHE A 90 -12.88 4.29 6.89
C PHE A 90 -13.43 5.45 7.72
N PHE A 91 -12.91 6.68 7.56
CA PHE A 91 -13.40 7.83 8.32
C PHE A 91 -14.84 8.20 7.98
N VAL A 92 -15.24 8.12 6.71
CA VAL A 92 -16.64 8.29 6.29
C VAL A 92 -17.54 7.26 6.98
N ASN A 93 -17.12 5.99 7.02
CA ASN A 93 -17.87 4.95 7.71
C ASN A 93 -17.94 5.19 9.23
N ALA A 94 -16.81 5.56 9.84
CA ALA A 94 -16.74 5.91 11.25
C ALA A 94 -17.72 7.05 11.58
N LEU A 95 -17.76 8.10 10.76
CA LEU A 95 -18.69 9.24 10.92
C LEU A 95 -20.16 8.81 10.83
N ASN A 96 -20.49 7.94 9.87
CA ASN A 96 -21.86 7.43 9.70
C ASN A 96 -22.28 6.55 10.89
N THR A 97 -21.34 5.84 11.51
CA THR A 97 -21.60 4.93 12.63
C THR A 97 -21.65 5.67 13.98
N THR A 98 -20.92 6.78 14.14
CA THR A 98 -20.86 7.53 15.41
C THR A 98 -22.06 8.44 15.68
N GLY A 99 -23.01 8.59 14.75
CA GLY A 99 -24.15 9.47 14.91
C GLY A 99 -23.76 10.96 14.93
N LYS A 100 -24.65 11.84 14.46
CA LYS A 100 -24.37 13.28 14.34
C LYS A 100 -24.19 13.95 15.71
N GLY A 101 -22.94 14.09 16.16
CA GLY A 101 -22.55 15.05 17.20
C GLY A 101 -22.66 14.62 18.67
N ILE A 102 -22.94 13.35 18.98
CA ILE A 102 -23.06 12.87 20.38
C ILE A 102 -21.78 12.18 20.88
N VAL A 103 -20.90 11.73 19.98
CA VAL A 103 -19.73 10.90 20.34
C VAL A 103 -18.42 11.70 20.26
N LYS A 104 -17.58 11.51 21.29
CA LYS A 104 -16.21 12.04 21.39
C LYS A 104 -15.43 11.70 20.11
N GLY A 105 -14.84 12.73 19.48
CA GLY A 105 -14.03 12.56 18.28
C GLY A 105 -14.71 12.83 16.94
N PHE A 106 -16.00 13.22 16.92
CA PHE A 106 -16.71 13.61 15.70
C PHE A 106 -15.94 14.64 14.84
N GLU A 107 -15.52 15.76 15.44
CA GLU A 107 -14.76 16.80 14.72
C GLU A 107 -13.40 16.29 14.24
N GLY A 108 -12.76 15.41 14.99
CA GLY A 108 -11.49 14.77 14.60
C GLY A 108 -11.68 13.87 13.37
N VAL A 109 -12.73 13.05 13.36
CA VAL A 109 -13.08 12.20 12.22
C VAL A 109 -13.43 13.05 10.99
N LYS A 110 -14.19 14.13 11.16
CA LYS A 110 -14.53 15.04 10.06
C LYS A 110 -13.28 15.71 9.48
N GLN A 111 -12.39 16.22 10.33
CA GLN A 111 -11.11 16.77 9.90
C GLN A 111 -10.28 15.74 9.12
N CYS A 112 -10.31 14.47 9.54
CA CYS A 112 -9.65 13.39 8.80
C CYS A 112 -10.28 13.13 7.44
N ILE A 113 -11.61 13.20 7.29
CA ILE A 113 -12.25 13.09 5.98
C ILE A 113 -11.76 14.19 5.05
N ASP A 114 -11.72 15.43 5.52
CA ASP A 114 -11.28 16.59 4.73
C ASP A 114 -9.80 16.47 4.34
N SER A 115 -8.94 16.09 5.28
CA SER A 115 -7.51 15.89 5.03
C SER A 115 -7.25 14.73 4.04
N TYR A 116 -8.01 13.64 4.12
CA TYR A 116 -7.90 12.52 3.19
C TYR A 116 -8.55 12.80 1.83
N ASP A 117 -9.53 13.71 1.75
CA ASP A 117 -10.05 14.22 0.48
C ASP A 117 -8.94 14.96 -0.28
N PHE A 118 -8.26 15.89 0.40
CA PHE A 118 -7.09 16.58 -0.15
C PHE A 118 -5.98 15.59 -0.54
N ALA A 119 -5.67 14.60 0.32
CA ALA A 119 -4.65 13.61 0.03
C ALA A 119 -4.94 12.81 -1.24
N VAL A 120 -6.19 12.37 -1.43
CA VAL A 120 -6.62 11.64 -2.64
C VAL A 120 -6.41 12.50 -3.89
N ASP A 121 -6.81 13.76 -3.86
CA ASP A 121 -6.64 14.67 -4.99
C ASP A 121 -5.16 14.97 -5.27
N GLY A 122 -4.36 15.19 -4.22
CA GLY A 122 -2.93 15.43 -4.32
C GLY A 122 -2.15 14.24 -4.88
N PHE A 123 -2.49 13.01 -4.48
CA PHE A 123 -1.90 11.81 -5.08
C PHE A 123 -2.34 11.62 -6.52
N ALA A 124 -3.63 11.81 -6.85
CA ALA A 124 -4.11 11.71 -8.21
C ALA A 124 -3.46 12.75 -9.14
N PHE A 125 -3.24 13.97 -8.64
CA PHE A 125 -2.43 14.98 -9.32
C PHE A 125 -1.00 14.47 -9.54
N SER A 126 -0.35 13.96 -8.48
CA SER A 126 1.04 13.51 -8.53
C SER A 126 1.27 12.37 -9.54
N VAL A 127 0.33 11.43 -9.68
CA VAL A 127 0.39 10.38 -10.71
C VAL A 127 0.47 10.98 -12.12
N ARG A 128 -0.32 12.03 -12.40
CA ARG A 128 -0.29 12.74 -13.69
C ARG A 128 0.99 13.57 -13.82
N GLY A 129 1.33 14.32 -12.77
CA GLY A 129 2.50 15.18 -12.74
C GLY A 129 3.82 14.43 -12.95
N ILE A 130 4.00 13.24 -12.37
CA ILE A 130 5.19 12.41 -12.61
C ILE A 130 5.29 12.03 -14.09
N LYS A 131 4.17 11.65 -14.72
CA LYS A 131 4.14 11.33 -16.14
C LYS A 131 4.57 12.53 -16.99
N ASP A 132 4.10 13.71 -16.63
CA ASP A 132 4.30 14.96 -17.37
C ASP A 132 5.57 15.73 -16.93
N ASN A 133 6.35 15.19 -15.99
CA ASN A 133 7.51 15.82 -15.35
C ASN A 133 7.18 17.19 -14.71
N ASP A 134 6.00 17.30 -14.12
CA ASP A 134 5.55 18.50 -13.42
C ASP A 134 6.37 18.70 -12.13
N LYS A 135 7.00 19.88 -12.02
CA LYS A 135 7.87 20.23 -10.88
C LYS A 135 7.11 20.47 -9.59
N SER A 136 5.80 20.72 -9.67
CA SER A 136 4.94 20.97 -8.50
C SER A 136 4.61 19.70 -7.71
N VAL A 137 4.88 18.50 -8.26
CA VAL A 137 4.62 17.20 -7.59
C VAL A 137 5.20 17.16 -6.18
N SER A 138 6.45 17.58 -6.00
CA SER A 138 7.13 17.57 -4.69
C SER A 138 6.43 18.48 -3.66
N GLN A 139 5.98 19.66 -4.09
CA GLN A 139 5.24 20.60 -3.25
C GLN A 139 3.87 20.04 -2.87
N ILE A 140 3.15 19.44 -3.82
CA ILE A 140 1.84 18.83 -3.56
C ILE A 140 1.98 17.67 -2.58
N LEU A 141 2.95 16.78 -2.76
CA LEU A 141 3.18 15.68 -1.81
C LEU A 141 3.56 16.15 -0.40
N THR A 142 4.21 17.31 -0.28
CA THR A 142 4.47 17.95 1.02
C THR A 142 3.17 18.40 1.68
N GLN A 143 2.28 19.07 0.94
CA GLN A 143 0.97 19.49 1.45
C GLN A 143 0.09 18.29 1.85
N VAL A 144 0.13 17.21 1.06
CA VAL A 144 -0.57 15.96 1.39
C VAL A 144 -0.11 15.42 2.74
N GLN A 145 1.19 15.46 3.03
CA GLN A 145 1.71 15.02 4.32
C GLN A 145 1.23 15.92 5.47
N ASP A 146 1.24 17.24 5.29
CA ASP A 146 0.76 18.19 6.31
C ASP A 146 -0.70 17.92 6.67
N GLU A 147 -1.54 17.63 5.66
CA GLU A 147 -2.94 17.27 5.87
C GLU A 147 -3.10 15.93 6.61
N ILE A 148 -2.30 14.93 6.26
CA ILE A 148 -2.32 13.65 6.99
C ILE A 148 -1.90 13.83 8.46
N PHE A 149 -0.86 14.63 8.73
CA PHE A 149 -0.45 14.96 10.10
C PHE A 149 -1.54 15.73 10.84
N ARG A 150 -2.26 16.61 10.14
CA ARG A 150 -3.42 17.33 10.70
C ARG A 150 -4.53 16.38 11.13
N CYS A 151 -4.79 15.32 10.36
CA CYS A 151 -5.70 14.25 10.77
C CYS A 151 -5.20 13.52 12.03
N GLU A 152 -3.94 13.06 12.07
CA GLU A 152 -3.38 12.40 13.25
C GLU A 152 -3.51 13.26 14.52
N LYS A 153 -3.18 14.55 14.42
CA LYS A 153 -3.29 15.49 15.52
C LYS A 153 -4.74 15.67 15.97
N ALA A 154 -5.68 15.71 15.03
CA ALA A 154 -7.11 15.82 15.34
C ALA A 154 -7.66 14.56 16.05
N LEU A 155 -7.01 13.41 15.84
CA LEU A 155 -7.32 12.13 16.49
C LEU A 155 -6.56 11.91 17.81
N GLY A 156 -5.47 12.65 18.08
CA GLY A 156 -4.58 12.41 19.22
C GLY A 156 -5.22 12.50 20.62
N SER A 157 -6.47 12.97 20.72
CA SER A 157 -7.26 13.02 21.96
C SER A 157 -8.57 12.21 21.90
N THR A 158 -8.76 11.40 20.85
CA THR A 158 -9.96 10.58 20.66
C THR A 158 -9.67 9.14 21.10
N GLU A 159 -10.64 8.48 21.73
CA GLU A 159 -10.55 7.06 22.11
C GLU A 159 -10.95 6.15 20.93
N ILE A 160 -10.74 6.61 19.70
CA ILE A 160 -11.11 5.88 18.48
C ILE A 160 -9.95 4.95 18.13
N GLU A 161 -10.20 3.64 18.14
CA GLU A 161 -9.24 2.67 17.59
C GLU A 161 -9.10 2.87 16.07
N LEU A 162 -7.89 3.14 15.62
CA LEU A 162 -7.58 3.31 14.21
C LEU A 162 -7.22 1.97 13.57
N PRO A 163 -7.77 1.66 12.38
CA PRO A 163 -7.41 0.45 11.66
C PRO A 163 -5.98 0.57 11.14
N ASP A 164 -5.37 -0.59 10.88
CA ASP A 164 -4.03 -0.69 10.29
C ASP A 164 -3.89 0.09 8.98
N SER A 165 -4.98 0.32 8.24
CA SER A 165 -4.97 1.12 7.01
C SER A 165 -4.62 2.59 7.28
N VAL A 166 -5.08 3.20 8.38
CA VAL A 166 -4.73 4.60 8.72
C VAL A 166 -3.24 4.71 9.06
N SER A 167 -2.74 3.80 9.91
CA SER A 167 -1.31 3.74 10.25
C SER A 167 -0.44 3.42 9.03
N SER A 168 -0.89 2.51 8.17
CA SER A 168 -0.22 2.15 6.92
C SER A 168 -0.22 3.29 5.91
N THR A 169 -1.29 4.10 5.83
CA THR A 169 -1.33 5.25 4.93
C THR A 169 -0.38 6.35 5.38
N ASN A 170 -0.20 6.58 6.69
CA ASN A 170 0.76 7.58 7.16
C ASN A 170 2.20 7.14 6.87
N PHE A 171 2.51 5.86 7.16
CA PHE A 171 3.81 5.29 6.81
C PHE A 171 4.06 5.35 5.29
N LEU A 172 3.09 4.92 4.48
CA LEU A 172 3.23 4.89 3.03
C LEU A 172 3.26 6.30 2.44
N THR A 173 2.50 7.26 2.93
CA THR A 173 2.55 8.65 2.43
C THR A 173 3.92 9.27 2.68
N THR A 174 4.46 9.09 3.88
CA THR A 174 5.80 9.58 4.21
C THR A 174 6.84 8.89 3.33
N LEU A 175 6.74 7.56 3.17
CA LEU A 175 7.62 6.80 2.28
C LEU A 175 7.48 7.25 0.82
N CYS A 176 6.29 7.52 0.32
CA CYS A 176 6.04 7.95 -1.06
C CYS A 176 6.64 9.32 -1.31
N ARG A 177 6.40 10.31 -0.44
CA ARG A 177 7.03 11.64 -0.51
C ARG A 177 8.55 11.52 -0.61
N ASP A 178 9.15 10.69 0.24
CA ASP A 178 10.61 10.58 0.35
C ASP A 178 11.23 9.78 -0.80
N VAL A 179 10.53 8.76 -1.29
CA VAL A 179 10.93 8.05 -2.51
C VAL A 179 10.78 8.96 -3.74
N THR A 180 9.67 9.67 -3.89
CA THR A 180 9.47 10.63 -4.99
C THR A 180 10.52 11.75 -4.92
N PHE A 181 10.85 12.26 -3.74
CA PHE A 181 11.95 13.23 -3.57
C PHE A 181 13.30 12.65 -4.01
N VAL A 182 13.61 11.42 -3.59
CA VAL A 182 14.84 10.72 -4.01
C VAL A 182 14.90 10.56 -5.53
N ILE A 183 13.80 10.13 -6.15
CA ILE A 183 13.71 9.88 -7.59
C ILE A 183 13.78 11.19 -8.39
N THR A 184 13.00 12.20 -8.02
CA THR A 184 13.02 13.51 -8.68
C THR A 184 14.36 14.24 -8.52
N SER A 185 15.12 13.97 -7.46
CA SER A 185 16.49 14.52 -7.30
C SER A 185 17.54 13.85 -8.21
N GLN A 186 17.20 12.78 -8.93
CA GLN A 186 18.08 12.02 -9.82
C GLN A 186 17.75 12.20 -11.31
N LEU A 187 16.63 12.87 -11.62
CA LEU A 187 16.16 13.16 -12.98
C LEU A 187 16.53 14.59 -13.37
#